data_AF-A0A496ZS71-F1
#
_entry.id   AF-A0A496ZS71-F1
#
_cell.length_a   1.000
_cell.length_b   1.000
_cell.length_c   1.000
_cell.angle_alpha   90.00
_cell.angle_beta   90.00
_cell.angle_gamma   90.00
#
_symmetry.space_group_name_H-M   'P 1'
#
loop_
_entity.id
_entity.type
_entity.pdbx_description
1 polymer ?
#
loop_
_entity_poly.entity_id
_entity_poly.type
_entity_poly.pdbx_seq_one_letter_code
_entity_poly.pdbx_strand_id
1 'polypeptide(L)' 'ENVKILIADYIIHPDSKGYYSIDISPNVYNMAVFLSGYKTQTKDEIKVSEGLTTRKVNFTLKSLK' A
#
# COMPACT_ATOMS: atom_id res chain seq x y z
N GLU A 1 -4.46 -16.55 -1.51
CA GLU A 1 -4.34 -15.51 -0.46
C GLU A 1 -4.44 -14.14 -1.11
N ASN A 2 -4.91 -13.13 -0.37
CA ASN A 2 -5.02 -11.75 -0.86
C ASN A 2 -3.84 -10.90 -0.37
N VAL A 3 -3.37 -10.00 -1.22
CA VAL A 3 -2.38 -8.98 -0.84
C VAL A 3 -2.99 -8.10 0.25
N LYS A 4 -2.22 -7.82 1.31
CA LYS A 4 -2.56 -6.88 2.38
C LYS A 4 -1.67 -5.66 2.28
N ILE A 5 -2.26 -4.48 2.22
CA ILE A 5 -1.56 -3.19 2.29
C ILE A 5 -1.96 -2.55 3.61
N LEU A 6 -0.98 -2.33 4.49
CA LEU A 6 -1.12 -1.66 5.77
C LEU A 6 -0.75 -0.19 5.59
N ILE A 7 -1.63 0.71 6.01
CA ILE A 7 -1.40 2.16 6.01
C ILE A 7 -2.01 2.75 7.28
N ALA A 8 -1.16 3.24 8.19
CA ALA A 8 -1.57 3.55 9.57
C ALA A 8 -2.36 2.36 10.17
N ASP A 9 -3.62 2.60 10.58
CA ASP A 9 -4.49 1.59 11.18
C ASP A 9 -5.40 0.87 10.16
N TYR A 10 -5.25 1.17 8.86
CA TYR A 10 -6.06 0.58 7.80
C TYR A 10 -5.38 -0.62 7.16
N ILE A 11 -6.18 -1.65 6.87
CA ILE A 11 -5.81 -2.77 6.02
C ILE A 11 -6.64 -2.70 4.75
N ILE A 12 -5.99 -2.53 3.61
CA ILE A 12 -6.65 -2.54 2.30
C ILE A 12 -6.18 -3.71 1.46
N HIS A 13 -7.05 -4.12 0.55
CA HIS A 13 -6.79 -5.18 -0.41
C HIS A 13 -6.90 -4.59 -1.82
N PRO A 14 -5.89 -4.77 -2.69
CA PRO A 14 -6.02 -4.40 -4.08
C PRO A 14 -7.04 -5.31 -4.79
N ASP A 15 -7.56 -4.83 -5.92
CA ASP A 15 -8.42 -5.59 -6.80
C ASP A 15 -7.66 -6.74 -7.51
N SER A 16 -8.37 -7.52 -8.33
CA SER A 16 -7.79 -8.64 -9.07
C SER A 16 -6.73 -8.23 -10.10
N LYS A 17 -6.61 -6.93 -10.43
CA LYS A 17 -5.60 -6.37 -11.32
C LYS A 17 -4.44 -5.71 -10.56
N GLY A 18 -4.50 -5.67 -9.22
CA GLY A 18 -3.47 -5.08 -8.36
C GLY A 18 -3.66 -3.59 -8.05
N TYR A 19 -4.80 -2.99 -8.42
CA TYR A 19 -5.08 -1.59 -8.11
C TYR A 19 -5.73 -1.42 -6.73
N TYR A 20 -5.37 -0.34 -6.04
CA TYR A 20 -5.96 0.03 -4.75
C TYR A 20 -6.19 1.53 -4.68
N SER A 21 -7.15 1.95 -3.86
CA SER A 21 -7.45 3.34 -3.55
C SER A 21 -8.05 3.41 -2.15
N ILE A 22 -7.71 4.45 -1.40
CA ILE A 22 -8.21 4.67 -0.04
C ILE A 22 -8.32 6.18 0.21
N ASP A 23 -9.41 6.59 0.83
CA ASP A 23 -9.61 7.95 1.34
C ASP A 23 -9.19 8.01 2.81
N ILE A 24 -8.15 8.80 3.10
CA ILE A 24 -7.61 9.01 4.44
C ILE A 24 -7.27 10.49 4.62
N SER A 25 -7.21 10.92 5.88
CA SER A 25 -6.82 12.30 6.21
C SER A 25 -5.43 12.65 5.66
N PRO A 26 -5.16 13.92 5.34
CA PRO A 26 -3.83 14.35 4.91
C PRO A 26 -2.79 14.12 6.01
N ASN A 27 -1.77 13.31 5.72
CA ASN A 27 -0.63 13.08 6.60
C ASN A 27 0.53 12.47 5.82
N VAL A 28 1.66 12.28 6.48
CA VAL A 28 2.76 11.44 6.01
C VAL A 28 2.56 10.03 6.55
N TYR A 29 2.49 9.07 5.64
CA TYR A 29 2.22 7.67 5.96
C TYR A 29 3.38 6.76 5.60
N ASN A 30 3.55 5.72 6.42
CA ASN A 30 4.37 4.57 6.11
C ASN A 30 3.45 3.42 5.71
N MET A 31 3.79 2.76 4.62
CA MET A 31 2.99 1.70 4.03
C MET A 31 3.77 0.39 4.01
N ALA A 32 3.10 -0.70 4.36
CA ALA A 32 3.68 -2.04 4.29
C ALA A 32 2.78 -2.98 3.49
N VAL A 33 3.34 -3.74 2.56
CA VAL A 33 2.62 -4.70 1.72
C VAL A 33 3.09 -6.11 2.03
N PHE A 34 2.12 -6.98 2.31
CA PHE A 34 2.31 -8.37 2.67
C PHE A 34 1.52 -9.30 1.75
N LEU A 35 2.17 -10.39 1.35
CA LEU A 35 1.57 -11.54 0.68
C LEU A 35 2.40 -12.78 1.07
N SER A 36 1.77 -13.86 1.52
CA SER A 36 2.51 -15.08 1.86
C SER A 36 3.29 -15.61 0.67
N GLY A 37 4.51 -16.06 0.93
CA GLY A 37 5.45 -16.51 -0.11
C GLY A 37 6.17 -15.36 -0.85
N TYR A 38 5.96 -14.10 -0.46
CA TYR A 38 6.68 -12.95 -0.99
C TYR A 38 7.39 -12.17 0.12
N LYS A 39 8.46 -11.47 -0.24
CA LYS A 39 9.13 -10.52 0.65
C LYS A 39 8.20 -9.34 0.92
N THR A 40 7.99 -9.05 2.21
CA THR A 40 7.33 -7.80 2.64
C THR A 40 8.03 -6.60 1.99
N GLN A 41 7.24 -5.68 1.46
CA GLN A 41 7.73 -4.42 0.90
C GLN A 41 7.24 -3.28 1.77
N THR A 42 8.08 -2.29 2.05
CA THR A 42 7.70 -1.07 2.75
C THR A 42 8.01 0.15 1.91
N LYS A 43 7.21 1.20 2.08
CA LYS A 43 7.49 2.53 1.57
C LYS A 43 7.14 3.53 2.64
N ASP A 44 8.12 4.33 2.99
CA ASP A 44 7.99 5.35 4.01
C ASP A 44 7.82 6.73 3.35
N GLU A 45 7.44 7.71 4.16
CA GLU A 45 7.36 9.11 3.74
C GLU A 45 6.36 9.40 2.61
N ILE A 46 5.27 8.63 2.53
CA ILE A 46 4.20 8.88 1.55
C ILE A 46 3.35 10.05 2.02
N LYS A 47 3.58 11.23 1.43
CA LYS A 47 2.80 12.43 1.71
C LYS A 47 1.43 12.39 1.02
N VAL A 48 0.37 12.49 1.81
CA VAL A 48 -1.01 12.72 1.35
C VAL A 48 -1.39 14.15 1.69
N SER A 49 -1.86 14.90 0.69
CA SER A 49 -2.24 16.30 0.81
C SER A 49 -3.76 16.44 0.68
N GLU A 50 -4.34 17.43 1.35
CA GLU A 50 -5.78 17.68 1.31
C GLU A 50 -6.30 17.90 -0.11
N GLY A 51 -7.41 17.26 -0.44
CA GLY A 51 -8.06 17.36 -1.76
C GLY A 51 -7.27 16.77 -2.92
N LEU A 52 -6.12 16.11 -2.67
CA LEU A 52 -5.27 15.54 -3.71
C LEU A 52 -5.10 14.04 -3.54
N THR A 53 -5.18 13.31 -4.66
CA THR A 53 -4.82 11.89 -4.71
C THR A 53 -3.31 11.73 -4.93
N THR A 54 -2.61 11.12 -3.98
CA THR A 54 -1.21 10.72 -4.17
C THR A 54 -1.14 9.54 -5.16
N ARG A 55 -0.60 9.78 -6.35
CA ARG A 55 -0.48 8.78 -7.43
C ARG A 55 0.91 8.14 -7.46
N LYS A 56 1.04 7.04 -8.22
CA LYS A 56 2.30 6.33 -8.50
C LYS A 56 2.96 5.65 -7.28
N VAL A 57 2.18 5.36 -6.24
CA VAL A 57 2.64 4.55 -5.11
C VAL A 57 2.50 3.06 -5.45
N ASN A 58 3.43 2.54 -6.24
CA ASN A 58 3.41 1.14 -6.68
C ASN A 58 4.33 0.25 -5.82
N PHE A 59 3.96 -1.01 -5.64
CA PHE A 59 4.79 -2.02 -4.97
C PHE A 59 5.04 -3.19 -5.90
N THR A 60 6.29 -3.62 -6.01
CA THR A 60 6.68 -4.83 -6.76
C THR A 60 7.09 -5.89 -5.77
N LEU A 61 6.25 -6.90 -5.57
CA LEU A 61 6.52 -7.98 -4.64
C LEU A 61 7.52 -8.97 -5.25
N LYS A 62 8.55 -9.33 -4.48
CA LYS A 62 9.54 -10.35 -4.88
C LYS A 62 9.19 -11.67 -4.19
N SER A 63 9.00 -12.72 -4.99
CA SER A 63 8.80 -14.08 -4.48
C SER A 63 9.97 -14.50 -3.58
N LEU A 64 9.68 -15.27 -2.54
CA LEU A 64 10.66 -15.92 -1.67
C LEU A 64 11.12 -17.30 -2.19
N LYS A 65 10.42 -17.84 -3.20
CA LYS A 65 10.88 -19.01 -3.96
C LYS A 65 12.02 -18.67 -4.90
#